data_AF-A0A3E5A3I3-F1
#
_entry.id   AF-A0A3E5A3I3-F1
#
_cell.length_a   1.000
_cell.length_b   1.000
_cell.length_c   1.000
_cell.angle_alpha   90.00
_cell.angle_beta   90.00
_cell.angle_gamma   90.00
#
_symmetry.space_group_name_H-M   'P 1'
#
loop_
_entity.id
_entity.type
_entity.pdbx_description
1 polymer ?
#
loop_
_entity_poly.entity_id
_entity_poly.type
_entity_poly.pdbx_seq_one_letter_code
_entity_poly.pdbx_strand_id
1 'polypeptide(L)'
;MKRSVAMMACVLSGALMISAYSPVVFAETTEKTEDSKTDEAKDESEKKEDTSKVEVLEDGTYSAEFDTDSSMFHVNEANDGKGTLTVKDGKMTIHVSLNSKKIVNLFVGKADDAQKDGAEILEPTTDEVTYSDGYTEEVYGFDIPVPAIDEEFDVALIGKKNKWYDHKVKVTNPQKEADAEASDTKETDAKKVTAEDLKLEDGDYTAEVKMEGGSGKASVTSPTGFTVKDGKVTASVEWSSPYYDYMLIGDEKYEPVNKDGNSVFEIPVDGFDYPMEVVADTVAMSTPHEIEYTLQFDSASIKEAEK
;
A
#
# COMPACT_ATOMS: atom_id res chain seq x y z
N MET A 1 -51.33 17.77 2.80
CA MET A 1 -51.96 18.25 1.54
C MET A 1 -51.62 19.72 1.33
N LYS A 2 -51.51 20.17 0.07
CA LYS A 2 -51.52 21.58 -0.40
C LYS A 2 -50.62 22.60 0.33
N ARG A 3 -49.49 22.95 -0.29
CA ARG A 3 -48.99 24.34 -0.35
C ARG A 3 -48.57 24.64 -1.79
N SER A 4 -48.94 25.82 -2.30
CA SER A 4 -48.69 26.24 -3.68
C SER A 4 -48.07 27.64 -3.69
N VAL A 5 -46.85 27.74 -4.22
CA VAL A 5 -46.11 28.97 -4.56
C VAL A 5 -45.08 28.58 -5.63
N ALA A 6 -44.74 29.36 -6.65
CA ALA A 6 -45.55 30.23 -7.52
C ALA A 6 -44.73 30.44 -8.82
N MET A 7 -45.36 30.33 -10.00
CA MET A 7 -44.72 30.81 -11.23
C MET A 7 -44.89 32.32 -11.34
N MET A 8 -43.86 33.04 -11.79
CA MET A 8 -43.99 34.41 -12.26
C MET A 8 -43.20 34.60 -13.55
N ALA A 9 -43.89 35.01 -14.61
CA ALA A 9 -43.31 35.26 -15.92
C ALA A 9 -43.48 36.74 -16.30
N CYS A 10 -42.41 37.36 -16.80
CA CYS A 10 -42.41 38.64 -17.48
C CYS A 10 -41.66 38.43 -18.81
N VAL A 11 -42.35 38.21 -19.93
CA VAL A 11 -43.01 39.21 -20.82
C VAL A 11 -42.10 39.57 -22.00
N LEU A 12 -42.62 39.32 -23.20
CA LEU A 12 -41.96 39.51 -24.50
C LEU A 12 -42.21 40.92 -25.08
N SER A 13 -41.21 41.49 -25.76
CA SER A 13 -41.40 42.37 -26.94
C SER A 13 -40.04 42.63 -27.63
N GLY A 14 -39.90 42.68 -28.98
CA GLY A 14 -40.88 42.38 -30.02
C GLY A 14 -40.63 43.04 -31.39
N ALA A 15 -39.75 42.48 -32.24
CA ALA A 15 -39.63 42.71 -33.70
C ALA A 15 -38.69 41.60 -34.27
N LEU A 16 -38.87 40.92 -35.43
CA LEU A 16 -39.27 41.29 -36.82
C LEU A 16 -38.20 42.20 -37.49
N MET A 17 -37.64 41.89 -38.66
CA MET A 17 -38.20 41.21 -39.85
C MET A 17 -37.30 40.17 -40.56
N ILE A 18 -37.94 39.47 -41.50
CA ILE A 18 -37.54 38.35 -42.39
C ILE A 18 -36.60 38.76 -43.55
N SER A 19 -36.04 37.74 -44.24
CA SER A 19 -35.26 37.71 -45.51
C SER A 19 -33.76 38.03 -45.38
N ALA A 20 -32.78 37.19 -45.80
CA ALA A 20 -32.63 36.18 -46.85
C ALA A 20 -32.35 36.72 -48.27
N TYR A 21 -31.09 36.60 -48.72
CA TYR A 21 -30.64 36.22 -50.08
C TYR A 21 -29.09 36.18 -50.11
N SER A 22 -28.50 35.12 -50.64
CA SER A 22 -27.14 35.09 -51.24
C SER A 22 -27.31 35.28 -52.77
N PRO A 23 -26.30 35.55 -53.64
CA PRO A 23 -24.88 35.21 -53.46
C PRO A 23 -23.78 36.09 -54.16
N VAL A 24 -22.51 35.87 -53.77
CA VAL A 24 -21.31 35.68 -54.65
C VAL A 24 -20.71 36.84 -55.52
N VAL A 25 -19.40 36.65 -55.82
CA VAL A 25 -18.43 37.25 -56.82
C VAL A 25 -17.73 38.62 -56.65
N PHE A 26 -16.39 38.54 -56.84
CA PHE A 26 -15.42 39.50 -57.47
C PHE A 26 -15.21 40.89 -56.83
N ALA A 27 -14.01 41.49 -56.83
CA ALA A 27 -12.64 41.13 -57.28
C ALA A 27 -11.59 41.89 -56.40
N GLU A 28 -10.26 41.80 -56.49
CA GLU A 28 -9.30 41.10 -57.39
C GLU A 28 -7.89 41.09 -56.73
N THR A 29 -6.89 40.44 -57.36
CA THR A 29 -5.45 40.80 -57.34
C THR A 29 -4.67 40.67 -56.01
N THR A 30 -3.57 39.88 -55.91
CA THR A 30 -2.87 39.00 -56.88
C THR A 30 -2.03 37.93 -56.13
N GLU A 31 -1.98 36.72 -56.69
CA GLU A 31 -0.80 35.85 -56.99
C GLU A 31 0.48 35.91 -56.13
N LYS A 32 1.23 34.82 -55.85
CA LYS A 32 1.26 33.38 -56.25
C LYS A 32 2.19 32.64 -55.23
N THR A 33 2.56 31.35 -55.21
CA THR A 33 2.38 30.05 -55.95
C THR A 33 2.79 28.98 -54.89
N GLU A 34 2.15 27.82 -54.69
CA GLU A 34 2.12 26.57 -55.50
C GLU A 34 3.50 25.88 -55.59
N ASP A 35 3.68 24.55 -55.63
CA ASP A 35 2.77 23.38 -55.68
C ASP A 35 3.19 22.38 -54.57
N SER A 36 2.32 21.58 -53.92
CA SER A 36 1.41 20.53 -54.42
C SER A 36 2.11 19.29 -55.00
N LYS A 37 1.83 18.10 -54.45
CA LYS A 37 0.93 17.13 -55.13
C LYS A 37 0.49 15.97 -54.22
N THR A 38 -0.77 15.57 -54.39
CA THR A 38 -1.39 14.30 -53.96
C THR A 38 -0.85 13.10 -54.73
N ASP A 39 -0.80 11.91 -54.10
CA ASP A 39 -1.42 10.67 -54.62
C ASP A 39 -1.54 9.59 -53.52
N GLU A 40 -2.47 8.66 -53.69
CA GLU A 40 -2.83 7.58 -52.73
C GLU A 40 -2.07 6.27 -53.04
N ALA A 41 -1.66 5.49 -52.02
CA ALA A 41 -1.57 4.03 -52.13
C ALA A 41 -1.46 3.31 -50.75
N LYS A 42 -2.38 2.36 -50.55
CA LYS A 42 -2.48 1.41 -49.44
C LYS A 42 -1.48 0.24 -49.54
N ASP A 43 -0.74 -0.03 -48.47
CA ASP A 43 -0.23 -1.35 -48.01
C ASP A 43 0.16 -1.13 -46.51
N GLU A 44 -0.40 -1.77 -45.48
CA GLU A 44 -0.59 -3.20 -45.15
C GLU A 44 0.70 -3.84 -44.57
N SER A 45 0.56 -4.49 -43.39
CA SER A 45 1.61 -4.76 -42.37
C SER A 45 2.19 -3.50 -41.67
N GLU A 46 2.63 -3.55 -40.40
CA GLU A 46 2.52 -4.62 -39.40
C GLU A 46 1.49 -4.26 -38.32
N LYS A 47 0.48 -5.12 -38.12
CA LYS A 47 -0.31 -5.11 -36.88
C LYS A 47 0.53 -5.77 -35.79
N LYS A 48 1.37 -4.99 -35.10
CA LYS A 48 1.79 -5.39 -33.75
C LYS A 48 0.57 -5.32 -32.85
N GLU A 49 -0.11 -6.46 -32.72
CA GLU A 49 -0.70 -6.84 -31.44
C GLU A 49 0.47 -6.94 -30.45
N ASP A 50 0.84 -5.80 -29.86
CA ASP A 50 1.32 -5.87 -28.50
C ASP A 50 0.10 -6.26 -27.68
N THR A 51 -0.02 -7.55 -27.42
CA THR A 51 -1.03 -8.06 -26.50
C THR A 51 -0.62 -7.57 -25.13
N SER A 52 -1.10 -6.37 -24.76
CA SER A 52 -1.12 -5.91 -23.38
C SER A 52 -1.82 -7.01 -22.60
N LYS A 53 -1.00 -7.83 -21.95
CA LYS A 53 -1.43 -8.94 -21.14
C LYS A 53 -2.13 -8.27 -19.97
N VAL A 54 -3.46 -8.18 -20.06
CA VAL A 54 -4.29 -8.03 -18.88
C VAL A 54 -3.94 -9.25 -18.03
N GLU A 55 -3.02 -9.04 -17.10
CA GLU A 55 -2.81 -9.96 -16.01
C GLU A 55 -4.09 -9.88 -15.20
N VAL A 56 -5.03 -10.77 -15.56
CA VAL A 56 -6.21 -11.05 -14.76
C VAL A 56 -5.65 -11.65 -13.48
N LEU A 57 -5.33 -10.75 -12.55
CA LEU A 57 -4.97 -11.10 -11.19
C LEU A 57 -6.08 -12.02 -10.67
N GLU A 58 -5.67 -13.11 -10.03
CA GLU A 58 -6.62 -13.98 -9.35
C GLU A 58 -7.24 -13.20 -8.19
N ASP A 59 -8.44 -13.58 -7.77
CA ASP A 59 -9.03 -13.01 -6.56
C ASP A 59 -8.08 -13.24 -5.37
N GLY A 60 -7.93 -12.23 -4.51
CA GLY A 60 -6.96 -12.20 -3.43
C GLY A 60 -6.44 -10.78 -3.12
N THR A 61 -5.46 -10.69 -2.21
CA THR A 61 -4.85 -9.43 -1.77
C THR A 61 -3.43 -9.28 -2.30
N TYR A 62 -3.04 -8.06 -2.64
CA TYR A 62 -1.76 -7.72 -3.25
C TYR A 62 -1.22 -6.40 -2.68
N SER A 63 0.08 -6.31 -2.42
CA SER A 63 0.76 -5.03 -2.19
C SER A 63 1.11 -4.41 -3.54
N ALA A 64 0.70 -3.18 -3.82
CA ALA A 64 0.92 -2.53 -5.12
C ALA A 64 1.41 -1.08 -4.97
N GLU A 65 2.28 -0.64 -5.87
CA GLU A 65 2.83 0.72 -5.90
C GLU A 65 1.80 1.70 -6.49
N PHE A 66 1.60 2.86 -5.84
CA PHE A 66 0.60 3.87 -6.23
C PHE A 66 1.29 5.19 -6.61
N ASP A 67 1.62 5.32 -7.90
CA ASP A 67 2.22 6.53 -8.48
C ASP A 67 1.16 7.63 -8.70
N THR A 68 1.54 8.89 -8.50
CA THR A 68 0.72 10.07 -8.84
C THR A 68 1.53 11.20 -9.46
N ASP A 69 0.85 12.12 -10.16
CA ASP A 69 1.47 13.33 -10.72
C ASP A 69 1.77 14.45 -9.70
N SER A 70 1.51 14.24 -8.39
CA SER A 70 1.37 15.32 -7.41
C SER A 70 1.95 15.02 -6.04
N SER A 71 2.97 15.79 -5.66
CA SER A 71 3.56 15.79 -4.30
C SER A 71 2.64 16.32 -3.19
N MET A 72 1.35 16.56 -3.46
CA MET A 72 0.31 16.83 -2.45
C MET A 72 -0.72 15.69 -2.34
N PHE A 73 -0.65 14.68 -3.20
CA PHE A 73 -1.54 13.54 -3.24
C PHE A 73 -0.70 12.28 -3.42
N HIS A 74 -0.17 11.77 -2.31
CA HIS A 74 0.66 10.57 -2.29
C HIS A 74 0.33 9.74 -1.05
N VAL A 75 0.63 8.44 -1.14
CA VAL A 75 0.59 7.50 -0.01
C VAL A 75 1.52 8.00 1.10
N ASN A 76 1.18 7.71 2.37
CA ASN A 76 2.04 8.00 3.51
C ASN A 76 3.45 7.39 3.31
N GLU A 77 4.47 8.14 3.74
CA GLU A 77 5.89 7.75 3.65
C GLU A 77 6.20 6.47 4.44
N ALA A 78 5.43 6.16 5.51
CA ALA A 78 5.57 4.92 6.27
C ALA A 78 5.13 3.66 5.51
N ASN A 79 4.34 3.79 4.44
CA ASN A 79 3.85 2.68 3.62
C ASN A 79 4.70 2.46 2.35
N ASP A 80 5.90 3.06 2.26
CA ASP A 80 6.82 2.96 1.11
C ASP A 80 6.19 3.26 -0.27
N GLY A 81 5.16 4.11 -0.33
CA GLY A 81 4.45 4.44 -1.57
C GLY A 81 3.42 3.40 -2.04
N LYS A 82 3.09 2.41 -1.20
CA LYS A 82 2.26 1.26 -1.57
C LYS A 82 0.87 1.27 -0.93
N GLY A 83 -0.10 0.71 -1.63
CA GLY A 83 -1.44 0.43 -1.15
C GLY A 83 -1.80 -1.04 -1.22
N THR A 84 -2.83 -1.43 -0.47
CA THR A 84 -3.36 -2.80 -0.45
C THR A 84 -4.40 -2.96 -1.55
N LEU A 85 -4.02 -3.61 -2.65
CA LEU A 85 -4.85 -3.92 -3.80
C LEU A 85 -5.65 -5.20 -3.54
N THR A 86 -6.96 -5.06 -3.36
CA THR A 86 -7.90 -6.20 -3.30
C THR A 86 -8.44 -6.50 -4.69
N VAL A 87 -8.40 -7.77 -5.09
CA VAL A 87 -8.99 -8.29 -6.33
C VAL A 87 -10.14 -9.24 -5.98
N LYS A 88 -11.33 -9.00 -6.53
CA LYS A 88 -12.52 -9.81 -6.27
C LYS A 88 -13.55 -9.77 -7.40
N ASP A 89 -14.04 -10.94 -7.83
CA ASP A 89 -14.90 -11.10 -9.00
C ASP A 89 -14.31 -10.41 -10.26
N GLY A 90 -12.98 -10.36 -10.37
CA GLY A 90 -12.26 -9.62 -11.42
C GLY A 90 -12.37 -8.08 -11.34
N LYS A 91 -12.86 -7.52 -10.23
CA LYS A 91 -12.78 -6.09 -9.91
C LYS A 91 -11.58 -5.82 -9.01
N MET A 92 -10.94 -4.68 -9.22
CA MET A 92 -9.75 -4.26 -8.48
C MET A 92 -10.03 -2.97 -7.72
N THR A 93 -9.65 -2.92 -6.44
CA THR A 93 -9.74 -1.73 -5.59
C THR A 93 -8.47 -1.64 -4.77
N ILE A 94 -7.76 -0.50 -4.81
CA ILE A 94 -6.58 -0.26 -3.99
C ILE A 94 -6.92 0.64 -2.81
N HIS A 95 -6.56 0.19 -1.61
CA HIS A 95 -6.64 0.97 -0.39
C HIS A 95 -5.34 1.76 -0.19
N VAL A 96 -5.42 3.09 -0.07
CA VAL A 96 -4.24 3.97 0.07
C VAL A 96 -4.37 4.98 1.21
N SER A 97 -3.62 4.75 2.30
CA SER A 97 -3.44 5.70 3.40
C SER A 97 -2.60 6.90 2.95
N LEU A 98 -3.15 8.12 3.00
CA LEU A 98 -2.50 9.32 2.46
C LEU A 98 -1.71 10.10 3.52
N ASN A 99 -0.68 10.85 3.10
CA ASN A 99 0.12 11.75 3.96
C ASN A 99 -0.64 12.99 4.51
N SER A 100 -1.98 13.04 4.47
CA SER A 100 -2.73 14.17 5.06
C SER A 100 -4.25 14.02 5.13
N LYS A 101 -4.79 14.29 6.33
CA LYS A 101 -6.19 14.68 6.60
C LYS A 101 -6.59 16.05 6.02
N LYS A 102 -6.16 16.39 4.80
CA LYS A 102 -6.45 17.66 4.10
C LYS A 102 -7.28 17.44 2.83
N ILE A 103 -7.09 16.29 2.19
CA ILE A 103 -8.00 15.71 1.21
C ILE A 103 -9.23 15.21 1.99
N VAL A 104 -10.43 15.45 1.46
CA VAL A 104 -11.70 15.20 2.16
C VAL A 104 -12.52 14.14 1.43
N ASN A 105 -12.48 14.14 0.10
CA ASN A 105 -13.03 13.07 -0.74
C ASN A 105 -12.18 12.89 -2.01
N LEU A 106 -12.32 11.73 -2.65
CA LEU A 106 -11.83 11.44 -4.00
C LEU A 106 -13.00 11.13 -4.94
N PHE A 107 -12.73 11.10 -6.24
CA PHE A 107 -13.65 10.66 -7.29
C PHE A 107 -12.84 10.06 -8.44
N VAL A 108 -13.23 8.88 -8.95
CA VAL A 108 -12.56 8.26 -10.11
C VAL A 108 -13.14 8.86 -11.39
N GLY A 109 -12.29 9.58 -12.14
CA GLY A 109 -12.69 10.48 -13.21
C GLY A 109 -12.30 11.93 -12.92
N LYS A 110 -12.98 12.88 -13.57
CA LYS A 110 -12.56 14.30 -13.59
C LYS A 110 -13.30 15.18 -12.61
N ALA A 111 -12.67 16.30 -12.25
CA ALA A 111 -13.21 17.35 -11.39
C ALA A 111 -14.55 17.91 -11.89
N ASP A 112 -14.72 18.05 -13.21
CA ASP A 112 -15.97 18.47 -13.86
C ASP A 112 -17.08 17.41 -13.72
N ASP A 113 -16.74 16.13 -13.60
CA ASP A 113 -17.68 15.02 -13.41
C ASP A 113 -18.06 14.84 -11.94
N ALA A 114 -17.10 14.99 -11.03
CA ALA A 114 -17.30 14.99 -9.57
C ALA A 114 -18.26 16.08 -9.04
N GLN A 115 -18.61 17.06 -9.86
CA GLN A 115 -19.58 18.13 -9.55
C GLN A 115 -21.00 17.87 -10.07
N LYS A 116 -21.27 16.71 -10.71
CA LYS A 116 -22.57 16.38 -11.31
C LYS A 116 -23.44 15.55 -10.37
N ASP A 117 -24.76 15.73 -10.47
CA ASP A 117 -25.74 14.89 -9.77
C ASP A 117 -25.55 13.41 -10.15
N GLY A 118 -25.27 12.56 -9.16
CA GLY A 118 -25.04 11.12 -9.36
C GLY A 118 -23.57 10.70 -9.46
N ALA A 119 -22.61 11.59 -9.21
CA ALA A 119 -21.20 11.20 -9.05
C ALA A 119 -21.00 10.29 -7.83
N GLU A 120 -20.32 9.15 -8.01
CA GLU A 120 -19.94 8.23 -6.93
C GLU A 120 -18.68 8.76 -6.22
N ILE A 121 -18.90 9.62 -5.22
CA ILE A 121 -17.85 10.23 -4.42
C ILE A 121 -17.31 9.23 -3.40
N LEU A 122 -15.98 9.06 -3.36
CA LEU A 122 -15.30 8.23 -2.38
C LEU A 122 -15.17 8.99 -1.04
N GLU A 123 -15.64 8.38 0.04
CA GLU A 123 -15.48 8.88 1.41
C GLU A 123 -14.18 8.35 2.05
N PRO A 124 -13.54 9.11 2.95
CA PRO A 124 -12.27 8.71 3.55
C PRO A 124 -12.49 7.68 4.66
N THR A 125 -11.62 6.67 4.72
CA THR A 125 -11.39 5.91 5.95
C THR A 125 -10.55 6.74 6.93
N THR A 126 -10.37 6.24 8.15
CA THR A 126 -9.37 6.78 9.08
C THR A 126 -8.49 5.62 9.51
N ASP A 127 -7.21 5.73 9.20
CA ASP A 127 -6.24 4.66 9.37
C ASP A 127 -5.14 5.17 10.29
N GLU A 128 -4.68 4.36 11.24
CA GLU A 128 -3.52 4.68 12.07
C GLU A 128 -2.26 4.21 11.35
N VAL A 129 -1.34 5.14 11.08
CA VAL A 129 -0.08 4.85 10.40
C VAL A 129 1.08 5.05 11.37
N THR A 130 1.90 4.00 11.53
CA THR A 130 3.08 3.98 12.40
C THR A 130 4.33 4.29 11.58
N TYR A 131 4.95 5.44 11.83
CA TYR A 131 6.21 5.82 11.17
C TYR A 131 7.40 5.02 11.73
N SER A 132 8.49 4.97 10.98
CA SER A 132 9.73 4.27 11.33
C SER A 132 10.50 4.84 12.54
N ASP A 133 9.95 5.83 13.24
CA ASP A 133 10.44 6.27 14.55
C ASP A 133 9.48 5.89 15.71
N GLY A 134 8.37 5.21 15.42
CA GLY A 134 7.36 4.83 16.42
C GLY A 134 6.37 5.94 16.78
N TYR A 135 6.41 7.09 16.10
CA TYR A 135 5.27 8.00 16.11
C TYR A 135 4.10 7.37 15.35
N THR A 136 2.87 7.48 15.87
CA THR A 136 1.65 7.12 15.13
C THR A 136 0.86 8.38 14.78
N GLU A 137 0.32 8.42 13.56
CA GLU A 137 -0.62 9.45 13.12
C GLU A 137 -1.85 8.78 12.50
N GLU A 138 -3.03 9.05 13.06
CA GLU A 138 -4.27 8.82 12.33
C GLU A 138 -4.28 9.70 11.05
N VAL A 139 -4.28 9.09 9.87
CA VAL A 139 -4.42 9.77 8.58
C VAL A 139 -5.82 9.53 7.96
N TYR A 140 -5.97 9.73 6.64
CA TYR A 140 -7.15 9.29 5.89
C TYR A 140 -6.71 8.37 4.76
N GLY A 141 -7.33 7.20 4.68
CA GLY A 141 -7.24 6.29 3.55
C GLY A 141 -8.40 6.46 2.59
N PHE A 142 -8.28 5.83 1.42
CA PHE A 142 -9.32 5.76 0.41
C PHE A 142 -9.28 4.42 -0.33
N ASP A 143 -10.46 3.82 -0.50
CA ASP A 143 -10.67 2.69 -1.39
C ASP A 143 -10.89 3.20 -2.83
N ILE A 144 -9.88 3.08 -3.69
CA ILE A 144 -9.90 3.59 -5.07
C ILE A 144 -10.12 2.42 -6.04
N PRO A 145 -11.26 2.36 -6.75
CA PRO A 145 -11.47 1.41 -7.85
C PRO A 145 -10.40 1.58 -8.95
N VAL A 146 -9.70 0.50 -9.28
CA VAL A 146 -8.61 0.46 -10.25
C VAL A 146 -9.14 -0.11 -11.58
N PRO A 147 -9.13 0.63 -12.70
CA PRO A 147 -9.67 0.15 -13.96
C PRO A 147 -8.75 -0.87 -14.66
N ALA A 148 -7.43 -0.69 -14.55
CA ALA A 148 -6.40 -1.56 -15.08
C ALA A 148 -5.09 -1.37 -14.30
N ILE A 149 -4.25 -2.42 -14.24
CA ILE A 149 -2.88 -2.33 -13.73
C ILE A 149 -1.97 -1.80 -14.84
N ASP A 150 -0.95 -1.04 -14.46
CA ASP A 150 0.03 -0.39 -15.34
C ASP A 150 -0.53 0.63 -16.36
N GLU A 151 -1.80 1.01 -16.25
CA GLU A 151 -2.40 2.12 -17.00
C GLU A 151 -2.65 3.35 -16.12
N GLU A 152 -2.46 4.55 -16.68
CA GLU A 152 -2.81 5.81 -16.01
C GLU A 152 -4.31 6.07 -16.06
N PHE A 153 -4.92 6.39 -14.91
CA PHE A 153 -6.30 6.85 -14.84
C PHE A 153 -6.43 8.22 -14.16
N ASP A 154 -7.52 8.93 -14.47
CA ASP A 154 -7.82 10.23 -13.90
C ASP A 154 -8.52 10.04 -12.55
N VAL A 155 -8.03 10.69 -11.49
CA VAL A 155 -8.68 10.78 -10.17
C VAL A 155 -8.75 12.24 -9.76
N ALA A 156 -9.95 12.71 -9.43
CA ALA A 156 -10.15 14.03 -8.87
C ALA A 156 -10.14 13.98 -7.34
N LEU A 157 -9.50 14.95 -6.70
CA LEU A 157 -9.52 15.13 -5.24
C LEU A 157 -10.16 16.46 -4.84
N ILE A 158 -10.83 16.49 -3.70
CA ILE A 158 -11.34 17.71 -3.08
C ILE A 158 -10.77 17.89 -1.68
N GLY A 159 -10.11 19.04 -1.46
CA GLY A 159 -9.62 19.43 -0.14
C GLY A 159 -10.58 20.37 0.58
N LYS A 160 -10.23 20.71 1.84
CA LYS A 160 -10.95 21.63 2.76
C LYS A 160 -11.28 23.06 2.25
N LYS A 161 -11.01 23.36 0.97
CA LYS A 161 -11.36 24.60 0.27
C LYS A 161 -12.53 24.45 -0.71
N ASN A 162 -13.18 23.28 -0.74
CA ASN A 162 -14.31 22.93 -1.61
C ASN A 162 -14.04 23.18 -3.11
N LYS A 163 -12.82 22.88 -3.55
CA LYS A 163 -12.41 22.86 -4.96
C LYS A 163 -11.86 21.47 -5.30
N TRP A 164 -12.33 20.92 -6.41
CA TRP A 164 -11.78 19.73 -7.05
C TRP A 164 -10.51 20.05 -7.86
N TYR A 165 -9.61 19.07 -7.93
CA TYR A 165 -8.37 19.09 -8.69
C TYR A 165 -8.19 17.74 -9.37
N ASP A 166 -8.00 17.74 -10.70
CA ASP A 166 -7.65 16.53 -11.46
C ASP A 166 -6.21 16.12 -11.21
N HIS A 167 -5.99 14.82 -11.03
CA HIS A 167 -4.68 14.19 -10.93
C HIS A 167 -4.66 12.91 -11.76
N LYS A 168 -3.49 12.56 -12.29
CA LYS A 168 -3.22 11.23 -12.85
C LYS A 168 -2.62 10.34 -11.78
N VAL A 169 -3.11 9.10 -11.73
CA VAL A 169 -2.60 8.04 -10.86
C VAL A 169 -2.38 6.76 -11.66
N LYS A 170 -1.48 5.90 -11.19
CA LYS A 170 -1.15 4.61 -11.81
C LYS A 170 -0.88 3.58 -10.71
N VAL A 171 -1.43 2.38 -10.86
CA VAL A 171 -1.15 1.24 -9.97
C VAL A 171 -0.19 0.30 -10.68
N THR A 172 0.91 -0.07 -10.04
CA THR A 172 1.96 -0.90 -10.66
C THR A 172 2.47 -1.97 -9.70
N ASN A 173 3.25 -2.93 -10.24
CA ASN A 173 3.98 -3.94 -9.48
C ASN A 173 3.16 -4.68 -8.39
N PRO A 174 1.98 -5.27 -8.70
CA PRO A 174 1.20 -6.01 -7.70
C PRO A 174 1.91 -7.28 -7.23
N GLN A 175 2.44 -7.25 -6.01
CA GLN A 175 3.01 -8.41 -5.32
C GLN A 175 1.89 -9.15 -4.58
N LYS A 176 1.61 -10.42 -4.91
CA LYS A 176 0.55 -11.16 -4.20
C LYS A 176 0.94 -11.36 -2.73
N GLU A 177 0.10 -10.88 -1.83
CA GLU A 177 0.21 -11.18 -0.41
C GLU A 177 -0.30 -12.61 -0.16
N ALA A 178 0.36 -13.37 0.72
CA ALA A 178 -0.07 -14.72 1.01
C ALA A 178 -1.45 -14.70 1.70
N ASP A 179 -2.46 -15.27 1.04
CA ASP A 179 -3.89 -15.20 1.42
C ASP A 179 -4.11 -15.44 2.93
N ALA A 180 -4.48 -14.37 3.66
CA ALA A 180 -4.64 -14.35 5.12
C ALA A 180 -5.99 -14.93 5.60
N GLU A 181 -6.41 -16.07 5.05
CA GLU A 181 -7.65 -16.79 5.38
C GLU A 181 -7.38 -18.28 5.74
N ALA A 182 -6.24 -18.55 6.41
CA ALA A 182 -6.04 -19.77 7.20
C ALA A 182 -4.91 -19.62 8.25
N SER A 183 -5.22 -19.83 9.53
CA SER A 183 -4.21 -20.22 10.52
C SER A 183 -3.78 -21.66 10.26
N ASP A 184 -2.69 -21.87 9.53
CA ASP A 184 -1.71 -22.93 9.79
C ASP A 184 -0.46 -22.74 8.91
N THR A 185 0.71 -22.61 9.54
CA THR A 185 2.05 -22.72 8.93
C THR A 185 2.34 -21.89 7.65
N LYS A 186 2.69 -20.61 7.83
CA LYS A 186 3.69 -19.96 6.94
C LYS A 186 5.05 -20.63 7.17
N GLU A 187 5.31 -21.78 6.54
CA GLU A 187 6.71 -22.11 6.22
C GLU A 187 7.13 -21.23 5.05
N THR A 188 7.93 -20.21 5.32
CA THR A 188 8.59 -19.45 4.25
C THR A 188 9.62 -20.36 3.58
N ASP A 189 9.55 -20.48 2.25
CA ASP A 189 10.44 -21.34 1.43
C ASP A 189 11.88 -20.76 1.31
N ALA A 190 12.31 -20.03 2.33
CA ALA A 190 13.71 -19.79 2.63
C ALA A 190 14.32 -21.09 3.14
N LYS A 191 15.54 -21.42 2.68
CA LYS A 191 16.24 -22.64 3.06
C LYS A 191 16.79 -22.56 4.49
N LYS A 192 15.89 -22.61 5.48
CA LYS A 192 16.24 -22.65 6.90
C LYS A 192 17.14 -23.83 7.23
N VAL A 193 18.04 -23.60 8.18
CA VAL A 193 19.02 -24.60 8.64
C VAL A 193 18.61 -25.08 10.03
N THR A 194 18.34 -26.36 10.21
CA THR A 194 17.89 -26.90 11.50
C THR A 194 19.05 -27.22 12.45
N ALA A 195 18.76 -27.43 13.74
CA ALA A 195 19.76 -27.92 14.70
C ALA A 195 20.28 -29.31 14.29
N GLU A 196 19.44 -30.13 13.67
CA GLU A 196 19.74 -31.44 13.10
C GLU A 196 20.66 -31.38 11.86
N ASP A 197 20.47 -30.37 10.99
CA ASP A 197 21.38 -30.12 9.85
C ASP A 197 22.79 -29.74 10.33
N LEU A 198 22.85 -28.89 11.37
CA LEU A 198 24.08 -28.45 12.03
C LEU A 198 24.70 -29.53 12.91
N LYS A 199 23.89 -30.51 13.35
CA LYS A 199 24.24 -31.58 14.29
C LYS A 199 24.71 -31.04 15.64
N LEU A 200 23.97 -30.07 16.16
CA LEU A 200 24.11 -29.62 17.54
C LEU A 200 23.71 -30.78 18.47
N GLU A 201 24.48 -30.99 19.55
CA GLU A 201 24.10 -31.91 20.62
C GLU A 201 23.28 -31.15 21.69
N ASP A 202 22.63 -31.86 22.61
CA ASP A 202 21.90 -31.23 23.70
C ASP A 202 22.85 -30.42 24.60
N GLY A 203 22.66 -29.10 24.65
CA GLY A 203 23.62 -28.18 25.28
C GLY A 203 23.21 -26.71 25.20
N ASP A 204 24.00 -25.87 25.87
CA ASP A 204 23.81 -24.43 25.92
C ASP A 204 24.82 -23.73 25.00
N TYR A 205 24.32 -22.82 24.16
CA TYR A 205 25.02 -22.19 23.05
C TYR A 205 24.73 -20.69 23.00
N THR A 206 25.46 -19.98 22.13
CA THR A 206 25.24 -18.57 21.79
C THR A 206 25.33 -18.39 20.28
N ALA A 207 24.49 -17.51 19.73
CA ALA A 207 24.56 -17.07 18.32
C ALA A 207 24.40 -15.55 18.23
N GLU A 208 25.03 -14.95 17.23
CA GLU A 208 24.75 -13.57 16.83
C GLU A 208 23.35 -13.51 16.20
N VAL A 209 22.50 -12.68 16.80
CA VAL A 209 21.13 -12.40 16.32
C VAL A 209 21.12 -11.03 15.66
N LYS A 210 20.54 -10.99 14.47
CA LYS A 210 20.15 -9.78 13.75
C LYS A 210 18.65 -9.57 13.94
N MET A 211 18.24 -8.35 14.27
CA MET A 211 16.83 -7.96 14.32
C MET A 211 16.55 -6.85 13.30
N GLU A 212 15.45 -6.97 12.59
CA GLU A 212 14.89 -5.93 11.72
C GLU A 212 13.39 -5.71 12.05
N GLY A 213 12.79 -4.65 11.52
CA GLY A 213 11.41 -4.27 11.84
C GLY A 213 11.27 -3.25 12.98
N GLY A 214 10.02 -2.91 13.30
CA GLY A 214 9.65 -1.78 14.15
C GLY A 214 10.34 -0.47 13.76
N SER A 215 10.62 0.37 14.77
CA SER A 215 11.20 1.72 14.59
C SER A 215 12.74 1.78 14.58
N GLY A 216 13.43 0.64 14.52
CA GLY A 216 14.90 0.56 14.64
C GLY A 216 15.51 1.09 15.96
N LYS A 217 14.68 1.62 16.87
CA LYS A 217 15.05 2.09 18.22
C LYS A 217 15.15 0.94 19.23
N ALA A 218 14.43 -0.15 18.95
CA ALA A 218 14.52 -1.39 19.68
C ALA A 218 15.72 -2.23 19.19
N SER A 219 16.32 -3.00 20.09
CA SER A 219 17.29 -4.04 19.75
C SER A 219 17.17 -5.21 20.73
N VAL A 220 17.82 -6.32 20.40
CA VAL A 220 17.97 -7.48 21.29
C VAL A 220 19.44 -7.69 21.65
N THR A 221 19.71 -8.26 22.82
CA THR A 221 21.08 -8.57 23.26
C THR A 221 21.68 -9.65 22.37
N SER A 222 22.70 -9.26 21.61
CA SER A 222 23.40 -10.09 20.63
C SER A 222 24.90 -10.13 20.99
N PRO A 223 25.54 -11.32 21.06
CA PRO A 223 24.97 -12.64 20.82
C PRO A 223 23.96 -13.07 21.89
N THR A 224 22.91 -13.76 21.46
CA THR A 224 21.84 -14.29 22.31
C THR A 224 22.14 -15.73 22.71
N GLY A 225 21.85 -16.09 23.96
CA GLY A 225 21.97 -17.46 24.45
C GLY A 225 20.78 -18.34 24.04
N PHE A 226 21.03 -19.60 23.70
CA PHE A 226 20.00 -20.59 23.41
C PHE A 226 20.39 -21.98 23.90
N THR A 227 19.40 -22.81 24.21
CA THR A 227 19.61 -24.21 24.59
C THR A 227 19.00 -25.15 23.54
N VAL A 228 19.70 -26.23 23.22
CA VAL A 228 19.21 -27.36 22.41
C VAL A 228 18.85 -28.52 23.34
N LYS A 229 17.63 -29.07 23.20
CA LYS A 229 17.13 -30.26 23.93
C LYS A 229 16.23 -31.10 23.04
N ASP A 230 16.52 -32.39 22.88
CA ASP A 230 15.76 -33.31 22.01
C ASP A 230 15.55 -32.75 20.58
N GLY A 231 16.59 -32.07 20.04
CA GLY A 231 16.56 -31.36 18.75
C GLY A 231 15.90 -29.97 18.77
N LYS A 232 15.06 -29.68 19.77
CA LYS A 232 14.38 -28.38 19.89
C LYS A 232 15.33 -27.28 20.37
N VAL A 233 15.26 -26.12 19.72
CA VAL A 233 16.01 -24.92 20.09
C VAL A 233 15.09 -23.98 20.87
N THR A 234 15.60 -23.41 21.97
CA THR A 234 14.92 -22.35 22.73
C THR A 234 15.90 -21.22 23.04
N ALA A 235 15.62 -20.00 22.57
CA ALA A 235 16.47 -18.83 22.73
C ALA A 235 15.96 -17.91 23.85
N SER A 236 16.89 -17.35 24.63
CA SER A 236 16.65 -16.40 25.72
C SER A 236 16.87 -14.97 25.22
N VAL A 237 15.88 -14.41 24.52
CA VAL A 237 15.95 -13.08 23.89
C VAL A 237 15.70 -11.98 24.92
N GLU A 238 16.76 -11.27 25.32
CA GLU A 238 16.66 -9.99 26.06
C GLU A 238 16.46 -8.83 25.09
N TRP A 239 15.45 -7.99 25.33
CA TRP A 239 15.19 -6.75 24.59
C TRP A 239 15.89 -5.54 25.21
N SER A 240 16.07 -4.47 24.44
CA SER A 240 16.66 -3.20 24.90
C SER A 240 15.76 -2.36 25.83
N SER A 241 14.73 -2.95 26.44
CA SER A 241 13.67 -2.26 27.19
C SER A 241 12.98 -3.20 28.20
N PRO A 242 12.57 -2.72 29.39
CA PRO A 242 11.77 -3.45 30.36
C PRO A 242 10.25 -3.39 30.08
N TYR A 243 9.83 -2.76 28.97
CA TYR A 243 8.44 -2.44 28.68
C TYR A 243 7.84 -3.28 27.56
N TYR A 244 8.31 -4.53 27.39
CA TYR A 244 7.66 -5.52 26.52
C TYR A 244 6.86 -6.50 27.38
N ASP A 245 5.55 -6.58 27.15
CA ASP A 245 4.60 -7.34 27.97
C ASP A 245 4.39 -8.77 27.45
N TYR A 246 4.50 -8.99 26.13
CA TYR A 246 4.49 -10.31 25.50
C TYR A 246 5.10 -10.30 24.09
N MET A 247 5.42 -11.49 23.60
CA MET A 247 5.71 -11.77 22.18
C MET A 247 4.70 -12.78 21.61
N LEU A 248 4.44 -12.71 20.31
CA LEU A 248 3.73 -13.72 19.53
C LEU A 248 4.67 -14.31 18.47
N ILE A 249 4.60 -15.62 18.27
CA ILE A 249 5.26 -16.33 17.16
C ILE A 249 4.22 -17.24 16.51
N GLY A 250 3.75 -16.85 15.32
CA GLY A 250 2.47 -17.33 14.82
C GLY A 250 1.35 -17.04 15.83
N ASP A 251 0.53 -18.03 16.12
CA ASP A 251 -0.58 -17.93 17.09
C ASP A 251 -0.16 -18.18 18.56
N GLU A 252 1.11 -18.48 18.87
CA GLU A 252 1.56 -18.81 20.24
C GLU A 252 2.14 -17.58 20.98
N LYS A 253 1.67 -17.35 22.23
CA LYS A 253 2.04 -16.21 23.08
C LYS A 253 3.10 -16.57 24.12
N TYR A 254 4.16 -15.78 24.18
CA TYR A 254 5.24 -15.86 25.16
C TYR A 254 5.23 -14.63 26.08
N GLU A 255 5.45 -14.84 27.39
CA GLU A 255 5.50 -13.77 28.40
C GLU A 255 6.92 -13.69 29.01
N PRO A 256 7.37 -12.53 29.55
CA PRO A 256 8.73 -12.38 30.07
C PRO A 256 9.03 -13.34 31.23
N VAL A 257 10.19 -13.99 31.19
CA VAL A 257 10.62 -14.94 32.24
C VAL A 257 11.21 -14.23 33.47
N ASN A 258 11.60 -12.97 33.34
CA ASN A 258 12.14 -12.12 34.40
C ASN A 258 11.10 -11.10 34.92
N LYS A 259 11.44 -10.41 36.02
CA LYS A 259 10.57 -9.39 36.67
C LYS A 259 11.26 -8.09 37.02
N ASP A 260 12.58 -8.06 36.82
CA ASP A 260 13.48 -6.95 37.10
C ASP A 260 14.47 -6.85 35.93
N GLY A 261 14.80 -5.63 35.50
CA GLY A 261 15.62 -5.39 34.30
C GLY A 261 14.80 -5.41 33.01
N ASN A 262 15.51 -5.47 31.87
CA ASN A 262 14.96 -5.57 30.52
C ASN A 262 14.07 -6.81 30.34
N SER A 263 13.07 -6.77 29.45
CA SER A 263 12.22 -7.95 29.18
C SER A 263 13.03 -9.06 28.49
N VAL A 264 13.05 -10.25 29.10
CA VAL A 264 13.68 -11.47 28.56
C VAL A 264 12.61 -12.50 28.26
N PHE A 265 12.62 -13.05 27.04
CA PHE A 265 11.68 -14.08 26.60
C PHE A 265 12.42 -15.39 26.29
N GLU A 266 11.88 -16.52 26.74
CA GLU A 266 12.26 -17.84 26.25
C GLU A 266 11.33 -18.21 25.08
N ILE A 267 11.86 -18.19 23.85
CA ILE A 267 11.10 -18.45 22.62
C ILE A 267 11.66 -19.68 21.88
N PRO A 268 10.82 -20.47 21.17
CA PRO A 268 11.31 -21.44 20.21
C PRO A 268 12.07 -20.75 19.07
N VAL A 269 12.99 -21.48 18.46
CA VAL A 269 13.62 -21.10 17.19
C VAL A 269 13.45 -22.27 16.23
N ASP A 270 12.67 -22.10 15.16
CA ASP A 270 12.38 -23.19 14.21
C ASP A 270 13.45 -23.34 13.10
N GLY A 271 14.52 -22.53 13.16
CA GLY A 271 15.81 -22.76 12.53
C GLY A 271 16.73 -21.54 12.48
N PHE A 272 17.85 -21.68 11.78
CA PHE A 272 18.90 -20.67 11.60
C PHE A 272 19.00 -20.18 10.14
N ASP A 273 19.66 -19.04 9.94
CA ASP A 273 20.00 -18.39 8.66
C ASP A 273 18.83 -17.75 7.86
N TYR A 274 17.62 -17.64 8.42
CA TYR A 274 16.48 -16.94 7.80
C TYR A 274 15.78 -15.98 8.79
N PRO A 275 14.97 -15.02 8.32
CA PRO A 275 14.17 -14.16 9.19
C PRO A 275 12.93 -14.91 9.73
N MET A 276 12.90 -15.14 11.03
CA MET A 276 11.72 -15.60 11.77
C MET A 276 10.83 -14.40 12.10
N GLU A 277 9.57 -14.41 11.63
CA GLU A 277 8.56 -13.37 11.93
C GLU A 277 8.14 -13.45 13.41
N VAL A 278 8.21 -12.34 14.15
CA VAL A 278 7.74 -12.24 15.54
C VAL A 278 7.00 -10.91 15.76
N VAL A 279 5.98 -10.91 16.62
CA VAL A 279 5.30 -9.69 17.09
C VAL A 279 5.68 -9.46 18.55
N ALA A 280 5.94 -8.22 18.96
CA ALA A 280 6.20 -7.87 20.36
C ALA A 280 5.33 -6.69 20.80
N ASP A 281 4.58 -6.86 21.89
CA ASP A 281 3.77 -5.79 22.50
C ASP A 281 4.63 -4.94 23.42
N THR A 282 4.61 -3.62 23.22
CA THR A 282 5.20 -2.67 24.16
C THR A 282 4.21 -1.67 24.75
N VAL A 283 4.24 -1.55 26.08
CA VAL A 283 3.47 -0.58 26.88
C VAL A 283 4.25 0.72 27.16
N ALA A 284 5.43 0.90 26.56
CA ALA A 284 6.32 2.03 26.80
C ALA A 284 5.68 3.41 26.53
N MET A 285 4.62 3.45 25.71
CA MET A 285 3.95 4.68 25.25
C MET A 285 2.62 4.96 25.97
N SER A 286 2.33 4.28 27.08
CA SER A 286 1.08 4.36 27.88
C SER A 286 -0.16 3.72 27.25
N THR A 287 -0.10 3.37 25.97
CA THR A 287 -0.93 2.37 25.30
C THR A 287 -0.06 1.15 24.96
N PRO A 288 -0.60 -0.08 24.99
CA PRO A 288 0.05 -1.25 24.39
C PRO A 288 0.10 -1.08 22.86
N HIS A 289 1.20 -1.50 22.24
CA HIS A 289 1.36 -1.54 20.80
C HIS A 289 2.06 -2.84 20.41
N GLU A 290 1.35 -3.72 19.71
CA GLU A 290 1.92 -4.85 18.97
C GLU A 290 2.75 -4.30 17.80
N ILE A 291 4.02 -4.71 17.70
CA ILE A 291 4.96 -4.28 16.65
C ILE A 291 5.59 -5.52 16.01
N GLU A 292 5.58 -5.57 14.68
CA GLU A 292 6.22 -6.64 13.90
C GLU A 292 7.75 -6.45 13.79
N TYR A 293 8.46 -7.56 13.97
CA TYR A 293 9.91 -7.68 13.86
C TYR A 293 10.29 -8.97 13.14
N THR A 294 11.51 -9.05 12.63
CA THR A 294 12.13 -10.31 12.22
C THR A 294 13.41 -10.56 13.01
N LEU A 295 13.59 -11.81 13.45
CA LEU A 295 14.81 -12.28 14.13
C LEU A 295 15.52 -13.31 13.26
N GLN A 296 16.80 -13.06 12.96
CA GLN A 296 17.66 -13.99 12.21
C GLN A 296 18.85 -14.40 13.08
N PHE A 297 18.92 -15.70 13.38
CA PHE A 297 20.03 -16.33 14.12
C PHE A 297 21.08 -16.84 13.12
N ASP A 298 22.31 -16.35 13.18
CA ASP A 298 23.41 -16.76 12.28
C ASP A 298 24.04 -18.08 12.71
N SER A 299 23.92 -19.13 11.90
CA SER A 299 24.47 -20.46 12.19
C SER A 299 26.00 -20.51 12.18
N ALA A 300 26.66 -19.65 11.41
CA ALA A 300 28.12 -19.57 11.33
C ALA A 300 28.73 -18.89 12.58
N SER A 301 27.90 -18.19 13.37
CA SER A 301 28.31 -17.52 14.60
C SER A 301 28.30 -18.44 15.84
N ILE A 302 27.70 -19.63 15.76
CA ILE A 302 27.38 -20.49 16.90
C ILE A 302 28.62 -20.91 17.69
N LYS A 303 28.57 -20.72 19.02
CA LYS A 303 29.59 -21.13 19.99
C LYS A 303 28.92 -21.78 21.21
N GLU A 304 29.56 -22.76 21.85
CA GLU A 304 29.16 -23.24 23.18
C GLU A 304 29.15 -22.07 24.18
N ALA A 305 28.18 -22.04 25.09
CA ALA A 305 28.11 -21.01 26.12
C ALA A 305 29.17 -21.22 27.20
N GLU A 306 29.90 -20.16 27.59
CA GLU A 306 30.82 -20.19 28.72
C GLU A 306 30.05 -20.36 30.06
N LYS A 307 30.65 -21.10 31.01
CA LYS A 307 30.03 -21.56 32.27
C LYS A 307 30.75 -21.05 33.52
#